data_AF-A0A507EZB9-F1
#
_entry.id   AF-A0A507EZB9-F1
#
_cell.length_a   1.000
_cell.length_b   1.000
_cell.length_c   1.000
_cell.angle_alpha   90.00
_cell.angle_beta   90.00
_cell.angle_gamma   90.00
#
_symmetry.space_group_name_H-M   'P 1'
#
loop_
_entity.id
_entity.type
_entity.pdbx_description
1 polymer ?
#
loop_
_entity_poly.entity_id
_entity_poly.type
_entity_poly.pdbx_seq_one_letter_code
_entity_poly.pdbx_strand_id
1 'polypeptide(L)'
;MLAATITALLMLPHLAHAHGFMYGPNGLKDDATLGAVRNFNRINNGIDALRNKVNDPSIMCNGTPVSKRVDVSFGGNGDSHTIALALSLGAQHIGECHVDLIDPATGKVVRIADIPGPNGCAVASNLSPSLNTNKASPATSQCPNNIPKNLVTNDMCAFDWTFKLKNMDQVECTDCILRWGWTAVHTAPIEIYETCSDIRVTKKGGNVPVSPPVPSKSPSSQSKLPSPTTTTVASRTKATTSSSVMPPIPKPQPEEPSSSSSSSTAPQKTTTAGTFPGKNPPVPSSPQASTVLPSPPAPQPTDGNTGNACKAGDYACGPLNERNHGTIVVCQDGKFVLVGGCDQGQGKCQLIGAMPFCV
;
A
#
# COMPACT_ATOMS: atom_id res chain seq x y z
N MET A 1 -28.29 -46.39 -7.56
CA MET A 1 -27.51 -45.63 -6.57
C MET A 1 -26.34 -44.99 -7.30
N LEU A 2 -26.48 -43.72 -7.71
CA LEU A 2 -25.38 -42.94 -8.30
C LEU A 2 -24.73 -42.13 -7.18
N ALA A 3 -23.49 -42.47 -6.83
CA ALA A 3 -22.68 -41.66 -5.93
C ALA A 3 -22.12 -40.47 -6.71
N ALA A 4 -22.66 -39.28 -6.45
CA ALA A 4 -22.11 -38.03 -6.96
C ALA A 4 -20.91 -37.65 -6.10
N THR A 5 -19.71 -37.89 -6.61
CA THR A 5 -18.45 -37.46 -6.00
C THR A 5 -18.32 -35.95 -6.20
N ILE A 6 -18.70 -35.17 -5.19
CA ILE A 6 -18.45 -33.72 -5.15
C ILE A 6 -16.96 -33.54 -4.89
N THR A 7 -16.20 -33.34 -5.97
CA THR A 7 -14.82 -32.86 -5.88
C THR A 7 -14.89 -31.41 -5.41
N ALA A 8 -14.87 -31.21 -4.09
CA ALA A 8 -14.67 -29.90 -3.49
C ALA A 8 -13.30 -29.39 -3.95
N LEU A 9 -13.32 -28.52 -4.96
CA LEU A 9 -12.15 -27.80 -5.43
C LEU A 9 -11.72 -26.89 -4.28
N LEU A 10 -10.75 -27.36 -3.50
CA LEU A 10 -10.06 -26.59 -2.46
C LEU A 10 -9.41 -25.37 -3.14
N MET A 11 -10.17 -24.28 -3.22
CA MET A 11 -9.65 -22.95 -3.51
C MET A 11 -8.77 -22.56 -2.33
N LEU A 12 -7.48 -22.93 -2.39
CA LEU A 12 -6.47 -22.45 -1.46
C LEU A 12 -6.57 -20.92 -1.44
N PRO A 13 -6.85 -20.30 -0.28
CA PRO A 13 -6.88 -18.86 -0.18
C PRO A 13 -5.50 -18.37 -0.61
N HIS A 14 -5.46 -17.64 -1.72
CA HIS A 14 -4.23 -17.00 -2.17
C HIS A 14 -3.80 -16.08 -1.04
N LEU A 15 -2.64 -16.39 -0.45
CA LEU A 15 -1.98 -15.54 0.53
C LEU A 15 -1.83 -14.17 -0.11
N ALA A 16 -2.71 -13.23 0.25
CA ALA A 16 -2.73 -11.89 -0.32
C ALA A 16 -1.55 -11.13 0.28
N HIS A 17 -0.39 -11.27 -0.35
CA HIS A 17 0.76 -10.44 -0.11
C HIS A 17 0.34 -9.01 -0.47
N ALA A 18 0.38 -8.09 0.48
CA ALA A 18 0.12 -6.71 0.13
C ALA A 18 1.34 -6.15 -0.61
N HIS A 19 1.09 -5.45 -1.70
CA HIS A 19 2.12 -4.87 -2.55
C HIS A 19 2.01 -3.36 -2.50
N GLY A 20 3.16 -2.71 -2.61
CA GLY A 20 3.24 -1.27 -2.79
C GLY A 20 4.42 -0.91 -3.65
N PHE A 21 4.25 0.06 -4.54
CA PHE A 21 5.35 0.62 -5.33
C PHE A 21 5.06 2.07 -5.73
N MET A 22 6.12 2.82 -6.02
CA MET A 22 5.99 4.11 -6.69
C MET A 22 5.62 3.88 -8.15
N TYR A 23 4.46 4.38 -8.57
CA TYR A 23 3.98 4.27 -9.93
C TYR A 23 4.53 5.37 -10.85
N GLY A 24 4.79 6.57 -10.30
CA GLY A 24 5.36 7.67 -11.08
C GLY A 24 5.89 8.81 -10.21
N PRO A 25 7.00 9.47 -10.61
CA PRO A 25 7.65 10.49 -9.79
C PRO A 25 6.96 11.87 -9.77
N ASN A 26 6.01 12.15 -10.67
CA ASN A 26 5.31 13.45 -10.77
C ASN A 26 3.79 13.35 -10.57
N GLY A 27 3.31 12.27 -9.93
CA GLY A 27 1.88 12.04 -9.70
C GLY A 27 1.14 11.48 -10.92
N LEU A 28 -0.15 11.18 -10.73
CA LEU A 28 -1.01 10.49 -11.70
C LEU A 28 -1.35 11.34 -12.93
N LYS A 29 -1.26 12.67 -12.81
CA LYS A 29 -1.54 13.59 -13.91
C LYS A 29 -0.42 13.67 -14.94
N ASP A 30 0.79 13.21 -14.60
CA ASP A 30 1.93 13.24 -15.50
C ASP A 30 2.13 11.86 -16.18
N ASP A 31 1.32 11.63 -17.21
CA ASP A 31 1.35 10.42 -18.04
C ASP A 31 2.75 10.11 -18.62
N ALA A 32 3.61 11.12 -18.81
CA ALA A 32 4.93 10.95 -19.39
C ALA A 32 5.93 10.27 -18.43
N THR A 33 5.63 10.33 -17.12
CA THR A 33 6.47 9.74 -16.07
C THR A 33 5.86 8.50 -15.42
N LEU A 34 4.60 8.18 -15.69
CA LEU A 34 3.98 6.94 -15.23
C LEU A 34 4.73 5.72 -15.75
N GLY A 35 5.09 4.82 -14.82
CA GLY A 35 5.88 3.64 -15.10
C GLY A 35 7.37 3.91 -15.33
N ALA A 36 7.86 5.16 -15.18
CA ALA A 36 9.28 5.49 -15.20
C ALA A 36 9.99 5.08 -13.89
N VAL A 37 9.70 3.87 -13.43
CA VAL A 37 10.25 3.26 -12.21
C VAL A 37 11.01 2.02 -12.63
N ARG A 38 12.16 1.78 -12.00
CA ARG A 38 12.98 0.60 -12.30
C ARG A 38 12.15 -0.66 -12.10
N ASN A 39 12.32 -1.61 -13.01
CA ASN A 39 11.64 -2.91 -12.96
C ASN A 39 10.10 -2.81 -13.03
N PHE A 40 9.54 -1.69 -13.53
CA PHE A 40 8.09 -1.47 -13.63
C PHE A 40 7.37 -2.58 -14.42
N ASN A 41 8.05 -3.21 -15.38
CA ASN A 41 7.51 -4.35 -16.11
C ASN A 41 7.13 -5.54 -15.22
N ARG A 42 7.64 -5.67 -13.99
CA ARG A 42 7.29 -6.80 -13.10
C ARG A 42 5.86 -6.80 -12.60
N ILE A 43 5.15 -5.68 -12.67
CA ILE A 43 3.72 -5.64 -12.33
C ILE A 43 2.88 -6.61 -13.19
N ASN A 44 3.41 -7.05 -14.35
CA ASN A 44 2.70 -7.94 -15.26
C ASN A 44 3.08 -9.42 -15.11
N ASN A 45 4.20 -9.76 -14.48
CA ASN A 45 4.73 -11.13 -14.52
C ASN A 45 5.37 -11.60 -13.22
N GLY A 46 5.35 -10.78 -12.17
CA GLY A 46 5.93 -11.14 -10.88
C GLY A 46 5.92 -9.95 -9.94
N ILE A 47 4.72 -9.54 -9.52
CA ILE A 47 4.55 -8.38 -8.65
C ILE A 47 5.25 -8.56 -7.29
N ASP A 48 5.36 -9.80 -6.82
CA ASP A 48 6.17 -10.16 -5.64
C ASP A 48 7.65 -9.79 -5.80
N ALA A 49 8.16 -9.67 -7.03
CA ALA A 49 9.54 -9.24 -7.28
C ALA A 49 9.76 -7.73 -7.07
N LEU A 50 8.70 -6.97 -6.82
CA LEU A 50 8.79 -5.57 -6.38
C LEU A 50 9.05 -5.46 -4.86
N ARG A 51 8.80 -6.53 -4.10
CA ARG A 51 9.21 -6.60 -2.69
C ARG A 51 10.73 -6.62 -2.61
N ASN A 52 11.29 -5.85 -1.68
CA ASN A 52 12.71 -5.95 -1.41
C ASN A 52 12.96 -7.29 -0.70
N LYS A 53 13.62 -8.21 -1.41
CA LYS A 53 13.97 -9.53 -0.87
C LYS A 53 15.21 -9.50 0.02
N VAL A 54 15.92 -8.38 0.03
CA VAL A 54 17.22 -8.27 0.69
C VAL A 54 17.23 -7.05 1.60
N ASN A 55 17.35 -7.29 2.91
CA ASN A 55 17.63 -6.24 3.89
C ASN A 55 19.09 -5.78 3.82
N ASP A 56 19.66 -5.71 2.61
CA ASP A 56 21.03 -5.27 2.38
C ASP A 56 21.01 -3.84 1.85
N PRO A 57 21.36 -2.84 2.69
CA PRO A 57 21.38 -1.44 2.27
C PRO A 57 22.42 -1.14 1.18
N SER A 58 23.35 -2.07 0.90
CA SER A 58 24.30 -1.93 -0.21
C SER A 58 23.68 -2.20 -1.57
N ILE A 59 22.54 -2.91 -1.61
CA ILE A 59 21.82 -3.23 -2.86
C ILE A 59 20.78 -2.14 -3.10
N MET A 60 21.23 -1.05 -3.73
CA MET A 60 20.35 0.06 -4.10
C MET A 60 19.29 -0.39 -5.13
N CYS A 61 18.04 0.01 -4.92
CA CYS A 61 16.94 -0.24 -5.85
C CYS A 61 16.69 -1.73 -6.11
N ASN A 62 16.88 -2.60 -5.12
CA ASN A 62 16.79 -4.05 -5.27
C ASN A 62 17.71 -4.62 -6.38
N GLY A 63 18.82 -3.93 -6.69
CA GLY A 63 19.75 -4.32 -7.75
C GLY A 63 19.16 -4.15 -9.15
N THR A 64 18.07 -3.40 -9.28
CA THR A 64 17.41 -3.20 -10.56
C THR A 64 18.22 -2.25 -11.46
N PRO A 65 18.32 -2.56 -12.76
CA PRO A 65 19.08 -1.74 -13.70
C PRO A 65 18.44 -0.36 -13.86
N VAL A 66 19.26 0.61 -14.26
CA VAL A 66 18.85 1.98 -14.59
C VAL A 66 17.68 1.97 -15.58
N SER A 67 16.63 2.72 -15.29
CA SER A 67 15.47 2.90 -16.15
C SER A 67 15.59 4.15 -17.03
N LYS A 68 14.56 4.42 -17.84
CA LYS A 68 14.42 5.71 -18.53
C LYS A 68 14.50 6.84 -17.51
N ARG A 69 15.38 7.81 -17.76
CA ARG A 69 15.47 9.02 -16.96
C ARG A 69 14.33 9.98 -17.30
N VAL A 70 13.70 10.57 -16.29
CA VAL A 70 12.63 11.56 -16.46
C VAL A 70 12.92 12.85 -15.71
N ASP A 71 12.44 13.97 -16.24
CA ASP A 71 12.63 15.26 -15.60
C ASP A 71 11.63 15.44 -14.45
N VAL A 72 12.13 15.87 -13.29
CA VAL A 72 11.33 16.14 -12.09
C VAL A 72 11.70 17.52 -11.58
N SER A 73 10.70 18.38 -11.38
CA SER A 73 10.91 19.72 -10.85
C SER A 73 10.54 19.76 -9.38
N PHE A 74 11.55 20.00 -8.54
CA PHE A 74 11.34 20.20 -7.10
C PHE A 74 11.39 21.68 -6.76
N GLY A 75 10.54 22.07 -5.82
CA GLY A 75 10.64 23.36 -5.15
C GLY A 75 11.74 23.38 -4.08
N GLY A 76 11.68 24.38 -3.20
CA GLY A 76 12.52 24.47 -2.01
C GLY A 76 11.96 23.70 -0.82
N ASN A 77 12.61 23.83 0.34
CA ASN A 77 12.08 23.30 1.60
C ASN A 77 10.71 23.92 1.91
N GLY A 78 9.74 23.08 2.29
CA GLY A 78 8.36 23.49 2.57
C GLY A 78 7.43 23.55 1.35
N ASP A 79 7.98 23.47 0.13
CA ASP A 79 7.16 23.29 -1.07
C ASP A 79 6.53 21.89 -1.10
N SER A 80 5.44 21.76 -1.84
CA SER A 80 4.76 20.47 -2.02
C SER A 80 5.25 19.76 -3.27
N HIS A 81 5.46 18.45 -3.16
CA HIS A 81 5.68 17.56 -4.30
C HIS A 81 4.72 16.38 -4.24
N THR A 82 4.41 15.80 -5.40
CA THR A 82 3.48 14.66 -5.50
C THR A 82 4.14 13.52 -6.26
N ILE A 83 4.06 12.31 -5.72
CA ILE A 83 4.35 11.07 -6.45
C ILE A 83 3.08 10.25 -6.58
N ALA A 84 2.99 9.43 -7.64
CA ALA A 84 1.96 8.42 -7.75
C ALA A 84 2.44 7.14 -7.06
N LEU A 85 1.62 6.61 -6.15
CA LEU A 85 1.82 5.30 -5.54
C LEU A 85 0.77 4.33 -6.07
N ALA A 86 1.10 3.04 -6.09
CA ALA A 86 0.15 1.96 -6.30
C ALA A 86 0.24 0.99 -5.12
N LEU A 87 -0.87 0.76 -4.44
CA LEU A 87 -0.96 -0.17 -3.31
C LEU A 87 -2.05 -1.22 -3.56
N SER A 88 -1.85 -2.44 -3.07
CA SER A 88 -2.87 -3.48 -3.13
C SER A 88 -4.11 -3.10 -2.32
N LEU A 89 -5.27 -3.59 -2.75
CA LEU A 89 -6.53 -3.40 -2.04
C LEU A 89 -6.41 -4.03 -0.64
N GLY A 90 -6.89 -3.31 0.38
CA GLY A 90 -6.76 -3.71 1.77
C GLY A 90 -5.32 -3.96 2.23
N ALA A 91 -4.31 -3.38 1.55
CA ALA A 91 -2.94 -3.32 2.03
C ALA A 91 -2.83 -2.33 3.20
N GLN A 92 -3.37 -2.70 4.36
CA GLN A 92 -3.30 -1.91 5.59
C GLN A 92 -1.95 -2.09 6.28
N HIS A 93 -0.88 -2.11 5.48
CA HIS A 93 0.43 -2.40 6.00
C HIS A 93 0.90 -1.20 6.86
N ILE A 94 1.09 -1.45 8.14
CA ILE A 94 1.50 -0.46 9.13
C ILE A 94 3.00 -0.30 9.11
N GLY A 95 3.47 0.94 9.02
CA GLY A 95 4.86 1.35 9.25
C GLY A 95 5.31 2.52 8.37
N GLU A 96 6.56 2.94 8.55
CA GLU A 96 7.10 4.19 8.02
C GLU A 96 7.16 4.18 6.48
N CYS A 97 6.87 5.33 5.87
CA CYS A 97 7.19 5.60 4.47
C CYS A 97 8.11 6.80 4.33
N HIS A 98 9.00 6.78 3.34
CA HIS A 98 9.89 7.89 3.05
C HIS A 98 10.17 8.04 1.55
N VAL A 99 10.67 9.22 1.19
CA VAL A 99 11.17 9.54 -0.14
C VAL A 99 12.57 10.12 -0.01
N ASP A 100 13.51 9.53 -0.73
CA ASP A 100 14.91 9.95 -0.77
C ASP A 100 15.32 10.38 -2.17
N LEU A 101 16.25 11.32 -2.23
CA LEU A 101 17.07 11.59 -3.41
C LEU A 101 18.47 11.05 -3.17
N ILE A 102 18.94 10.20 -4.07
CA ILE A 102 20.26 9.58 -4.00
C ILE A 102 21.11 10.10 -5.14
N ASP A 103 22.30 10.59 -4.81
CA ASP A 103 23.32 10.92 -5.79
C ASP A 103 24.06 9.62 -6.20
N PRO A 104 23.90 9.12 -7.44
CA PRO A 104 24.56 7.89 -7.86
C PRO A 104 26.09 8.02 -7.95
N ALA A 105 26.65 9.24 -8.03
CA ALA A 105 28.09 9.45 -8.12
C ALA A 105 28.78 9.35 -6.76
N THR A 106 28.13 9.83 -5.70
CA THR A 106 28.69 9.88 -4.35
C THR A 106 28.07 8.86 -3.40
N GLY A 107 26.92 8.30 -3.74
CA GLY A 107 26.11 7.47 -2.84
C GLY A 107 25.40 8.27 -1.74
N LYS A 108 25.48 9.61 -1.75
CA LYS A 108 24.83 10.47 -0.76
C LYS A 108 23.31 10.31 -0.86
N VAL A 109 22.67 9.98 0.26
CA VAL A 109 21.21 9.87 0.39
C VAL A 109 20.68 11.09 1.14
N VAL A 110 19.72 11.80 0.54
CA VAL A 110 19.03 12.93 1.15
C VAL A 110 17.56 12.59 1.29
N ARG A 111 17.07 12.48 2.53
CA ARG A 111 15.64 12.28 2.79
C ARG A 111 14.87 13.57 2.57
N ILE A 112 13.97 13.55 1.58
CA ILE A 112 13.18 14.72 1.20
C ILE A 112 11.74 14.67 1.70
N ALA A 113 11.26 13.50 2.13
CA ALA A 113 10.00 13.34 2.84
C ALA A 113 9.98 12.07 3.68
N ASP A 114 9.18 12.09 4.74
CA ASP A 114 8.97 10.97 5.64
C ASP A 114 7.60 11.09 6.33
N ILE A 115 6.95 9.96 6.56
CA ILE A 115 5.81 9.82 7.46
C ILE A 115 6.22 8.77 8.50
N PRO A 116 6.62 9.21 9.70
CA PRO A 116 7.12 8.31 10.72
C PRO A 116 6.00 7.49 11.35
N GLY A 117 6.39 6.33 11.89
CA GLY A 117 5.52 5.54 12.75
C GLY A 117 4.45 4.74 12.01
N PRO A 118 3.39 4.32 12.72
CA PRO A 118 2.46 3.31 12.21
C PRO A 118 1.46 3.87 11.18
N ASN A 119 1.26 5.19 11.15
CA ASN A 119 0.34 5.86 10.24
C ASN A 119 0.99 6.24 8.90
N GLY A 120 1.81 5.36 8.33
CA GLY A 120 2.57 5.62 7.10
C GLY A 120 1.70 5.99 5.89
N CYS A 121 2.32 6.08 4.73
CA CYS A 121 1.66 6.44 3.46
C CYS A 121 0.48 5.53 3.07
N ALA A 122 0.38 4.33 3.63
CA ALA A 122 -0.75 3.44 3.44
C ALA A 122 -1.90 3.66 4.43
N VAL A 123 -1.68 4.28 5.59
CA VAL A 123 -2.66 4.37 6.72
C VAL A 123 -3.17 5.80 6.98
N ALA A 124 -2.53 6.80 6.40
CA ALA A 124 -3.06 8.16 6.45
C ALA A 124 -4.33 8.27 5.57
N SER A 125 -5.49 8.46 6.22
CA SER A 125 -6.82 8.52 5.59
C SER A 125 -6.97 9.64 4.55
N ASN A 126 -6.10 10.66 4.59
CA ASN A 126 -6.00 11.72 3.60
C ASN A 126 -5.05 11.41 2.44
N LEU A 127 -4.26 10.33 2.54
CA LEU A 127 -3.22 9.97 1.57
C LEU A 127 -3.62 8.79 0.70
N SER A 128 -4.37 7.81 1.23
CA SER A 128 -4.74 6.64 0.45
C SER A 128 -6.22 6.28 0.56
N PRO A 129 -6.99 6.39 -0.54
CA PRO A 129 -8.31 5.76 -0.64
C PRO A 129 -8.23 4.24 -0.42
N SER A 130 -7.04 3.63 -0.54
CA SER A 130 -6.84 2.18 -0.38
C SER A 130 -7.24 1.66 1.00
N LEU A 131 -7.28 2.50 2.05
CA LEU A 131 -7.75 2.08 3.37
C LEU A 131 -9.24 1.77 3.42
N ASN A 132 -10.01 2.43 2.56
CA ASN A 132 -11.44 2.17 2.40
C ASN A 132 -11.70 1.10 1.34
N THR A 133 -10.64 0.43 0.84
CA THR A 133 -10.81 -0.65 -0.13
C THR A 133 -10.99 -2.00 0.54
N ASN A 134 -11.86 -2.80 -0.05
CA ASN A 134 -12.16 -4.16 0.35
C ASN A 134 -11.38 -5.15 -0.53
N LYS A 135 -10.59 -6.05 0.08
CA LYS A 135 -9.92 -7.14 -0.65
C LYS A 135 -10.88 -8.05 -1.44
N ALA A 136 -12.15 -8.12 -1.03
CA ALA A 136 -13.16 -8.98 -1.66
C ALA A 136 -13.74 -8.42 -2.97
N SER A 137 -13.42 -7.17 -3.34
CA SER A 137 -13.92 -6.55 -4.57
C SER A 137 -12.77 -6.19 -5.51
N PRO A 138 -12.93 -6.28 -6.83
CA PRO A 138 -11.87 -5.95 -7.78
C PRO A 138 -11.52 -4.46 -7.78
N ALA A 139 -10.28 -4.11 -8.11
CA ALA A 139 -9.82 -2.71 -8.18
C ALA A 139 -10.65 -1.89 -9.19
N THR A 140 -11.06 -2.51 -10.31
CA THR A 140 -11.96 -1.89 -11.30
C THR A 140 -13.26 -1.35 -10.72
N SER A 141 -13.75 -1.93 -9.62
CA SER A 141 -14.97 -1.45 -8.94
C SER A 141 -14.70 -0.36 -7.89
N GLN A 142 -13.48 -0.29 -7.36
CA GLN A 142 -13.15 0.55 -6.19
C GLN A 142 -12.38 1.82 -6.55
N CYS A 143 -11.58 1.76 -7.61
CA CYS A 143 -10.79 2.88 -8.11
C CYS A 143 -10.85 2.92 -9.64
N PRO A 144 -12.05 3.16 -10.22
CA PRO A 144 -12.19 3.21 -11.67
C PRO A 144 -11.22 4.24 -12.26
N ASN A 145 -10.53 3.86 -13.33
CA ASN A 145 -9.51 4.65 -14.04
C ASN A 145 -8.18 4.87 -13.29
N ASN A 146 -8.04 4.39 -12.05
CA ASN A 146 -6.84 4.55 -11.25
C ASN A 146 -6.20 3.19 -10.95
N ILE A 147 -6.06 2.34 -11.98
CA ILE A 147 -5.34 1.06 -11.90
C ILE A 147 -4.03 1.23 -12.66
N PRO A 148 -2.88 0.79 -12.11
CA PRO A 148 -1.61 0.85 -12.84
C PRO A 148 -1.72 0.19 -14.22
N LYS A 149 -1.31 0.90 -15.27
CA LYS A 149 -1.30 0.38 -16.64
C LYS A 149 -0.46 -0.90 -16.70
N ASN A 150 -0.98 -1.95 -17.36
CA ASN A 150 -0.37 -3.28 -17.50
C ASN A 150 -0.28 -4.13 -16.23
N LEU A 151 -0.96 -3.74 -15.15
CA LEU A 151 -1.13 -4.63 -14.00
C LEU A 151 -1.94 -5.86 -14.43
N VAL A 152 -1.38 -7.05 -14.23
CA VAL A 152 -2.06 -8.30 -14.60
C VAL A 152 -3.08 -8.72 -13.53
N THR A 153 -2.86 -8.27 -12.30
CA THR A 153 -3.77 -8.46 -11.19
C THR A 153 -4.80 -7.31 -11.14
N ASN A 154 -6.02 -7.58 -10.69
CA ASN A 154 -7.07 -6.55 -10.54
C ASN A 154 -7.24 -6.18 -9.06
N ASP A 155 -6.11 -5.97 -8.38
CA ASP A 155 -6.02 -5.91 -6.92
C ASP A 155 -5.23 -4.71 -6.41
N MET A 156 -4.96 -3.69 -7.24
CA MET A 156 -4.28 -2.47 -6.79
C MET A 156 -4.96 -1.20 -7.29
N CYS A 157 -4.90 -0.18 -6.45
CA CYS A 157 -5.28 1.18 -6.79
C CYS A 157 -4.06 2.09 -6.78
N ALA A 158 -4.00 2.97 -7.77
CA ALA A 158 -3.06 4.05 -7.84
C ALA A 158 -3.66 5.33 -7.25
N PHE A 159 -2.85 6.14 -6.57
CA PHE A 159 -3.25 7.41 -5.99
C PHE A 159 -2.07 8.37 -5.89
N ASP A 160 -2.37 9.65 -5.75
CA ASP A 160 -1.37 10.69 -5.52
C ASP A 160 -1.02 10.78 -4.03
N TRP A 161 0.27 10.71 -3.71
CA TRP A 161 0.80 11.08 -2.41
C TRP A 161 1.53 12.42 -2.51
N THR A 162 0.90 13.47 -1.97
CA THR A 162 1.50 14.80 -1.83
C THR A 162 2.15 14.96 -0.46
N PHE A 163 3.39 15.45 -0.44
CA PHE A 163 4.16 15.69 0.78
C PHE A 163 4.91 17.01 0.73
N LYS A 164 5.39 17.45 1.89
CA LYS A 164 6.22 18.65 2.05
C LYS A 164 7.69 18.29 1.95
N LEU A 165 8.40 18.98 1.06
CA LEU A 165 9.83 18.80 0.83
C LEU A 165 10.65 19.26 2.04
N LYS A 166 11.65 18.46 2.42
CA LYS A 166 12.65 18.74 3.46
C LYS A 166 14.05 18.55 2.87
N ASN A 167 15.06 19.16 3.49
CA ASN A 167 16.49 18.99 3.17
C ASN A 167 16.87 19.20 1.68
N MET A 168 16.07 19.92 0.88
CA MET A 168 16.34 20.17 -0.54
C MET A 168 17.60 21.02 -0.78
N ASP A 169 18.03 21.77 0.23
CA ASP A 169 19.30 22.49 0.29
C ASP A 169 20.51 21.54 0.27
N GLN A 170 20.35 20.29 0.72
CA GLN A 170 21.42 19.29 0.76
C GLN A 170 21.51 18.46 -0.53
N VAL A 171 20.55 18.62 -1.44
CA VAL A 171 20.48 17.91 -2.72
C VAL A 171 21.41 18.60 -3.71
N GLU A 172 22.51 17.94 -4.07
CA GLU A 172 23.53 18.48 -4.98
C GLU A 172 23.52 17.81 -6.36
N CYS A 173 22.89 16.63 -6.49
CA CYS A 173 22.80 15.93 -7.76
C CYS A 173 21.83 16.60 -8.74
N THR A 174 22.19 16.60 -10.02
CA THR A 174 21.28 16.92 -11.13
C THR A 174 20.66 15.66 -11.70
N ASP A 175 21.46 14.62 -11.91
CA ASP A 175 20.97 13.28 -12.24
C ASP A 175 20.93 12.49 -10.92
N CYS A 176 19.73 12.24 -10.41
CA CYS A 176 19.51 11.59 -9.10
C CYS A 176 18.70 10.30 -9.27
N ILE A 177 18.66 9.49 -8.22
CA ILE A 177 17.69 8.41 -8.07
C ILE A 177 16.66 8.87 -7.04
N LEU A 178 15.39 8.95 -7.45
CA LEU A 178 14.27 9.12 -6.54
C LEU A 178 13.88 7.75 -5.99
N ARG A 179 14.02 7.55 -4.69
CA ARG A 179 13.65 6.31 -4.02
C ARG A 179 12.43 6.53 -3.15
N TRP A 180 11.42 5.68 -3.32
CA TRP A 180 10.34 5.50 -2.37
C TRP A 180 10.62 4.24 -1.55
N GLY A 181 10.50 4.36 -0.23
CA GLY A 181 10.64 3.25 0.71
C GLY A 181 9.43 3.15 1.63
N TRP A 182 9.04 1.91 1.95
CA TRP A 182 7.99 1.60 2.90
C TRP A 182 8.35 0.35 3.70
N THR A 183 8.26 0.44 5.02
CA THR A 183 8.55 -0.67 5.93
C THR A 183 7.26 -1.12 6.61
N ALA A 184 6.79 -2.32 6.30
CA ALA A 184 5.63 -2.94 6.93
C ALA A 184 6.08 -3.71 8.18
N VAL A 185 5.83 -3.13 9.37
CA VAL A 185 6.33 -3.64 10.67
C VAL A 185 5.38 -4.58 11.41
N HIS A 186 4.14 -4.73 10.93
CA HIS A 186 3.12 -5.60 11.51
C HIS A 186 3.12 -7.01 10.90
N THR A 187 3.98 -7.26 9.90
CA THR A 187 4.24 -8.59 9.35
C THR A 187 5.49 -9.19 9.97
N ALA A 188 5.53 -10.52 10.09
CA ALA A 188 6.70 -11.27 10.53
C ALA A 188 7.07 -12.28 9.43
N PRO A 189 8.23 -12.14 8.76
CA PRO A 189 9.24 -11.09 8.96
C PRO A 189 8.74 -9.70 8.50
N ILE A 190 9.42 -8.65 8.97
CA ILE A 190 9.20 -7.27 8.50
C ILE A 190 9.37 -7.25 6.98
N GLU A 191 8.43 -6.65 6.28
CA GLU A 191 8.47 -6.52 4.83
C GLU A 191 8.94 -5.11 4.44
N ILE A 192 9.93 -5.05 3.55
CA ILE A 192 10.46 -3.79 3.04
C ILE A 192 10.09 -3.68 1.56
N TYR A 193 9.50 -2.55 1.20
CA TYR A 193 9.18 -2.19 -0.17
C TYR A 193 10.09 -1.02 -0.55
N GLU A 194 10.77 -1.19 -1.66
CA GLU A 194 11.65 -0.16 -2.20
C GLU A 194 11.46 -0.11 -3.71
N THR A 195 11.21 1.09 -4.24
CA THR A 195 11.22 1.33 -5.68
C THR A 195 11.92 2.62 -6.02
N CYS A 196 12.60 2.63 -7.16
CA CYS A 196 13.43 3.74 -7.60
C CYS A 196 13.02 4.24 -8.98
N SER A 197 13.19 5.54 -9.20
CA SER A 197 13.11 6.17 -10.52
C SER A 197 14.42 6.91 -10.78
N ASP A 198 14.98 6.75 -11.97
CA ASP A 198 16.08 7.59 -12.44
C ASP A 198 15.51 8.93 -12.88
N ILE A 199 15.96 10.02 -12.28
CA ILE A 199 15.40 11.35 -12.53
C ILE A 199 16.48 12.38 -12.84
N ARG A 200 16.07 13.44 -13.53
CA ARG A 200 16.83 14.68 -13.65
C ARG A 200 16.12 15.76 -12.85
N VAL A 201 16.78 16.23 -11.81
CA VAL A 201 16.28 17.25 -10.90
C VAL A 201 16.43 18.63 -11.52
N THR A 202 15.33 19.36 -11.59
CA THR A 202 15.32 20.80 -11.88
C THR A 202 14.83 21.56 -10.65
N LYS A 203 15.67 22.42 -10.06
CA LYS A 203 15.27 23.25 -8.92
C LYS A 203 14.47 24.45 -9.42
N LYS A 204 13.22 24.56 -8.99
CA LYS A 204 12.35 25.69 -9.35
C LYS A 204 12.93 26.98 -8.78
N GLY A 205 13.31 27.92 -9.63
CA GLY A 205 13.90 29.21 -9.23
C GLY A 205 15.43 29.21 -9.08
N GLY A 206 16.11 28.08 -9.28
CA GLY A 206 17.54 28.08 -9.56
C GLY A 206 17.77 28.52 -11.00
N ASN A 207 18.70 29.45 -11.24
CA ASN A 207 19.19 29.70 -12.59
C ASN A 207 19.61 28.35 -13.19
N VAL A 208 18.82 27.83 -14.12
CA VAL A 208 19.15 26.61 -14.84
C VAL A 208 20.54 26.88 -15.43
N PRO A 209 21.58 26.11 -15.07
CA PRO A 209 22.84 26.20 -15.79
C PRO A 209 22.47 25.89 -17.24
N VAL A 210 22.54 26.91 -18.09
CA VAL A 210 22.30 26.76 -19.52
C VAL A 210 23.26 25.66 -19.95
N SER A 211 22.73 24.46 -20.19
CA SER A 211 23.54 23.37 -20.69
C SER A 211 24.16 23.89 -21.99
N PRO A 212 25.49 23.80 -22.17
CA PRO A 212 26.12 24.15 -23.43
C PRO A 212 25.32 23.47 -24.53
N PRO A 213 24.95 24.17 -25.61
CA PRO A 213 24.16 23.59 -26.69
C PRO A 213 24.84 22.30 -27.11
N VAL A 214 24.15 21.17 -26.90
CA VAL A 214 24.63 19.87 -27.35
C VAL A 214 24.92 20.03 -28.84
N PRO A 215 26.16 19.83 -29.30
CA PRO A 215 26.47 19.93 -30.71
C PRO A 215 25.55 18.97 -31.45
N SER A 216 24.66 19.53 -32.27
CA SER A 216 23.75 18.77 -33.11
C SER A 216 24.60 17.88 -34.01
N LYS A 217 24.74 16.60 -33.63
CA LYS A 217 25.41 15.62 -34.47
C LYS A 217 24.50 15.36 -35.66
N SER A 218 24.87 15.99 -36.76
CA SER A 218 24.46 15.69 -38.13
C SER A 218 24.38 14.17 -38.36
N PRO A 219 23.39 13.65 -39.11
CA PRO A 219 23.15 12.22 -39.26
C PRO A 219 24.34 11.57 -39.98
N SER A 220 25.12 10.78 -39.24
CA SER A 220 26.18 9.94 -39.80
C SER A 220 25.58 8.62 -40.27
N SER A 221 25.75 8.40 -41.56
CA SER A 221 25.62 7.20 -42.38
C SER A 221 25.54 5.86 -41.63
N GLN A 222 24.46 5.14 -41.89
CA GLN A 222 24.28 3.73 -41.55
C GLN A 222 25.45 2.88 -42.08
N SER A 223 26.23 2.32 -41.16
CA SER A 223 27.09 1.17 -41.44
C SER A 223 26.23 -0.10 -41.41
N LYS A 224 26.09 -0.76 -42.57
CA LYS A 224 25.43 -2.06 -42.71
C LYS A 224 26.17 -3.12 -41.91
N LEU A 225 25.50 -3.72 -40.93
CA LEU A 225 25.92 -4.96 -40.28
C LEU A 225 25.30 -6.16 -41.02
N PRO A 226 26.04 -7.28 -41.23
CA PRO A 226 25.57 -8.38 -42.06
C PRO A 226 24.43 -9.20 -41.42
N SER A 227 23.50 -9.62 -42.27
CA SER A 227 22.37 -10.50 -41.96
C SER A 227 22.82 -11.83 -41.31
N PRO A 228 22.09 -12.35 -40.31
CA PRO A 228 22.25 -13.72 -39.87
C PRO A 228 21.65 -14.68 -40.90
N THR A 229 22.44 -15.70 -41.24
CA THR A 229 22.08 -16.83 -42.11
C THR A 229 20.92 -17.63 -41.53
N THR A 230 19.88 -17.79 -42.34
CA THR A 230 18.74 -18.68 -42.08
C THR A 230 19.20 -20.14 -42.20
N THR A 231 19.25 -20.87 -41.09
CA THR A 231 19.36 -22.33 -41.11
C THR A 231 17.97 -22.94 -41.10
N THR A 232 17.56 -23.43 -42.26
CA THR A 232 16.33 -24.21 -42.47
C THR A 232 16.50 -25.59 -41.83
N VAL A 233 15.83 -25.84 -40.71
CA VAL A 233 15.68 -27.19 -40.14
C VAL A 233 14.29 -27.72 -40.45
N ALA A 234 14.30 -28.95 -40.95
CA ALA A 234 13.19 -29.65 -41.57
C ALA A 234 11.98 -29.91 -40.66
N SER A 235 10.83 -29.92 -41.32
CA SER A 235 9.50 -30.30 -40.87
C SER A 235 9.46 -31.63 -40.11
N ARG A 236 8.73 -31.65 -38.99
CA ARG A 236 8.15 -32.89 -38.45
C ARG A 236 6.72 -32.67 -37.96
N THR A 237 5.85 -33.43 -38.61
CA THR A 237 4.42 -33.64 -38.44
C THR A 237 3.99 -33.84 -36.99
N LYS A 238 2.89 -33.18 -36.55
CA LYS A 238 1.98 -33.81 -35.57
C LYS A 238 0.55 -33.21 -35.54
N ALA A 239 -0.39 -34.06 -35.93
CA ALA A 239 -1.75 -34.30 -35.44
C ALA A 239 -2.65 -33.11 -35.04
N THR A 240 -3.61 -32.84 -35.92
CA THR A 240 -4.95 -32.31 -35.66
C THR A 240 -5.69 -33.19 -34.63
N THR A 241 -6.26 -32.59 -33.58
CA THR A 241 -7.34 -33.21 -32.80
C THR A 241 -8.38 -32.18 -32.39
N SER A 242 -9.62 -32.68 -32.41
CA SER A 242 -10.90 -31.99 -32.51
C SER A 242 -11.25 -30.94 -31.45
N SER A 243 -11.97 -29.94 -31.95
CA SER A 243 -12.87 -29.06 -31.20
C SER A 243 -13.90 -29.86 -30.39
N SER A 244 -13.96 -29.60 -29.09
CA SER A 244 -15.02 -30.04 -28.18
C SER A 244 -15.92 -28.87 -27.85
N VAL A 245 -17.15 -28.95 -28.34
CA VAL A 245 -18.28 -28.04 -28.07
C VAL A 245 -18.67 -28.13 -26.59
N MET A 246 -18.69 -27.00 -25.88
CA MET A 246 -19.27 -26.93 -24.54
C MET A 246 -20.82 -26.94 -24.62
N PRO A 247 -21.51 -27.66 -23.72
CA PRO A 247 -22.94 -27.55 -23.55
C PRO A 247 -23.35 -26.26 -22.81
N PRO A 248 -24.58 -25.76 -23.01
CA PRO A 248 -25.05 -24.51 -22.42
C PRO A 248 -25.27 -24.60 -20.90
N ILE A 249 -24.90 -23.50 -20.23
CA ILE A 249 -25.05 -23.27 -18.79
C ILE A 249 -26.54 -23.20 -18.41
N PRO A 250 -27.01 -23.94 -17.38
CA PRO A 250 -28.37 -23.81 -16.86
C PRO A 250 -28.60 -22.44 -16.21
N LYS A 251 -29.78 -21.85 -16.49
CA LYS A 251 -30.27 -20.60 -15.91
C LYS A 251 -30.40 -20.70 -14.37
N PRO A 252 -30.00 -19.66 -13.60
CA PRO A 252 -30.29 -19.59 -12.18
C PRO A 252 -31.80 -19.51 -11.92
N GLN A 253 -32.27 -20.30 -10.95
CA GLN A 253 -33.62 -20.29 -10.44
C GLN A 253 -33.79 -19.10 -9.46
N PRO A 254 -34.88 -18.33 -9.49
CA PRO A 254 -35.11 -17.24 -8.54
C PRO A 254 -35.37 -17.80 -7.14
N GLU A 255 -34.59 -17.37 -6.15
CA GLU A 255 -34.92 -17.58 -4.73
C GLU A 255 -35.96 -16.55 -4.28
N GLU A 256 -37.02 -17.04 -3.65
CA GLU A 256 -38.07 -16.26 -2.99
C GLU A 256 -37.55 -15.60 -1.70
N PRO A 257 -38.12 -14.44 -1.31
CA PRO A 257 -37.67 -13.69 -0.16
C PRO A 257 -38.21 -14.29 1.15
N SER A 258 -37.31 -14.69 2.05
CA SER A 258 -37.69 -14.93 3.44
C SER A 258 -37.84 -13.58 4.15
N SER A 259 -39.07 -13.31 4.56
CA SER A 259 -39.48 -12.16 5.35
C SER A 259 -39.57 -12.53 6.82
N SER A 260 -39.66 -11.49 7.66
CA SER A 260 -39.85 -11.47 9.12
C SER A 260 -38.54 -11.44 9.93
N SER A 261 -38.40 -10.65 10.99
CA SER A 261 -39.34 -9.75 11.65
C SER A 261 -38.58 -8.75 12.52
N SER A 262 -39.13 -7.55 12.55
CA SER A 262 -38.87 -6.44 13.45
C SER A 262 -39.12 -6.80 14.92
N SER A 263 -38.28 -6.31 15.83
CA SER A 263 -38.76 -5.84 17.13
C SER A 263 -37.99 -4.60 17.58
N SER A 264 -38.75 -3.51 17.60
CA SER A 264 -38.43 -2.22 18.17
C SER A 264 -38.52 -2.27 19.70
N THR A 265 -37.60 -1.64 20.42
CA THR A 265 -37.87 -1.17 21.77
C THR A 265 -37.32 0.25 21.93
N ALA A 266 -38.23 1.14 22.28
CA ALA A 266 -38.04 2.58 22.43
C ALA A 266 -37.20 2.94 23.67
N PRO A 267 -36.67 4.18 23.76
CA PRO A 267 -35.67 4.56 24.74
C PRO A 267 -36.30 5.10 26.04
N GLN A 268 -35.69 4.77 27.18
CA GLN A 268 -36.02 5.37 28.46
C GLN A 268 -35.02 6.49 28.81
N LYS A 269 -35.60 7.66 29.02
CA LYS A 269 -35.00 8.94 29.40
C LYS A 269 -34.79 8.99 30.91
N THR A 270 -33.59 9.33 31.38
CA THR A 270 -33.43 9.94 32.71
C THR A 270 -32.34 11.01 32.72
N THR A 271 -32.79 12.23 32.92
CA THR A 271 -32.09 13.46 33.31
C THR A 271 -31.46 13.35 34.70
N THR A 272 -30.26 13.89 34.90
CA THR A 272 -30.00 14.76 36.08
C THR A 272 -28.89 15.77 35.76
N ALA A 273 -29.24 17.05 35.91
CA ALA A 273 -28.35 18.20 35.86
C ALA A 273 -27.68 18.42 37.22
N GLY A 274 -26.42 18.82 37.20
CA GLY A 274 -25.69 19.32 38.37
C GLY A 274 -24.83 20.50 37.96
N THR A 275 -25.34 21.71 38.21
CA THR A 275 -24.61 22.98 38.15
C THR A 275 -24.21 23.36 39.57
N PHE A 276 -23.01 23.93 39.78
CA PHE A 276 -22.71 25.11 40.62
C PHE A 276 -21.19 25.44 40.58
N PRO A 277 -20.76 26.67 40.94
CA PRO A 277 -19.67 27.40 40.27
C PRO A 277 -18.52 27.80 41.21
N GLY A 278 -17.42 28.35 40.66
CA GLY A 278 -16.59 29.32 41.39
C GLY A 278 -15.06 29.25 41.24
N LYS A 279 -14.51 30.21 40.47
CA LYS A 279 -13.26 31.00 40.60
C LYS A 279 -12.35 30.70 41.82
N ASN A 280 -11.01 30.60 41.75
CA ASN A 280 -9.96 31.48 41.16
C ASN A 280 -8.59 30.74 41.11
N PRO A 281 -7.57 31.25 40.37
CA PRO A 281 -6.28 30.57 40.14
C PRO A 281 -5.17 30.97 41.15
N PRO A 282 -4.18 30.08 41.42
CA PRO A 282 -2.87 30.49 41.90
C PRO A 282 -1.74 30.22 40.89
N VAL A 283 -1.00 31.29 40.62
CA VAL A 283 0.47 31.48 40.46
C VAL A 283 1.35 30.25 40.10
N PRO A 284 2.27 30.37 39.11
CA PRO A 284 3.14 29.27 38.68
C PRO A 284 4.24 28.96 39.70
N SER A 285 4.36 27.68 40.05
CA SER A 285 5.46 27.12 40.83
C SER A 285 6.45 26.41 39.89
N SER A 286 7.74 26.54 40.20
CA SER A 286 8.92 25.96 39.54
C SER A 286 8.81 24.49 39.11
N PRO A 287 9.63 24.06 38.13
CA PRO A 287 9.55 22.73 37.52
C PRO A 287 9.87 21.63 38.53
N GLN A 288 8.87 20.83 38.88
CA GLN A 288 9.05 19.55 39.55
C GLN A 288 9.50 18.51 38.52
N ALA A 289 10.49 17.70 38.91
CA ALA A 289 10.98 16.57 38.15
C ALA A 289 9.81 15.62 37.81
N SER A 290 9.61 15.37 36.51
CA SER A 290 8.63 14.41 36.01
C SER A 290 8.95 13.03 36.59
N THR A 291 8.14 12.62 37.56
CA THR A 291 8.09 11.24 38.00
C THR A 291 7.45 10.47 36.85
N VAL A 292 8.23 9.65 36.16
CA VAL A 292 7.71 8.74 35.13
C VAL A 292 6.75 7.79 35.83
N LEU A 293 5.45 8.07 35.71
CA LEU A 293 4.41 7.14 36.11
C LEU A 293 4.62 5.84 35.31
N PRO A 294 4.63 4.67 35.96
CA PRO A 294 4.70 3.40 35.24
C PRO A 294 3.54 3.34 34.25
N SER A 295 3.85 3.02 32.99
CA SER A 295 2.84 2.81 31.96
C SER A 295 1.79 1.83 32.50
N PRO A 296 0.49 2.13 32.39
CA PRO A 296 -0.54 1.19 32.79
C PRO A 296 -0.34 -0.14 32.05
N PRO A 297 -0.60 -1.29 32.70
CA PRO A 297 -0.47 -2.59 32.06
C PRO A 297 -1.28 -2.62 30.77
N ALA A 298 -0.70 -3.18 29.71
CA ALA A 298 -1.38 -3.34 28.43
C ALA A 298 -2.70 -4.10 28.67
N PRO A 299 -3.84 -3.61 28.12
CA PRO A 299 -5.12 -4.28 28.29
C PRO A 299 -5.03 -5.72 27.77
N GLN A 300 -5.55 -6.67 28.55
CA GLN A 300 -5.60 -8.08 28.14
C GLN A 300 -6.78 -8.29 27.17
N PRO A 301 -6.65 -9.20 26.19
CA PRO A 301 -7.75 -9.54 25.30
C PRO A 301 -8.90 -10.15 26.12
N THR A 302 -10.09 -9.56 26.05
CA THR A 302 -11.35 -10.16 26.52
C THR A 302 -12.05 -10.86 25.37
N ASP A 303 -12.96 -11.80 25.63
CA ASP A 303 -13.83 -12.37 24.57
C ASP A 303 -14.75 -11.27 24.02
N GLY A 304 -14.39 -10.72 22.84
CA GLY A 304 -15.02 -9.54 22.28
C GLY A 304 -15.98 -9.87 21.16
N ASN A 305 -17.23 -10.24 21.46
CA ASN A 305 -18.24 -10.29 20.42
C ASN A 305 -18.66 -8.88 20.01
N THR A 306 -18.86 -8.66 18.71
CA THR A 306 -19.41 -7.41 18.18
C THR A 306 -20.70 -7.03 18.91
N GLY A 307 -20.80 -5.79 19.35
CA GLY A 307 -21.95 -5.28 20.11
C GLY A 307 -21.86 -5.45 21.63
N ASN A 308 -20.94 -6.27 22.14
CA ASN A 308 -20.68 -6.36 23.57
C ASN A 308 -20.16 -5.02 24.11
N ALA A 309 -20.49 -4.72 25.37
CA ALA A 309 -20.00 -3.54 26.05
C ALA A 309 -18.48 -3.62 26.27
N CYS A 310 -17.80 -2.48 26.19
CA CYS A 310 -16.36 -2.36 26.35
C CYS A 310 -15.99 -0.96 26.87
N LYS A 311 -14.72 -0.77 27.22
CA LYS A 311 -14.14 0.52 27.59
C LYS A 311 -13.28 1.06 26.46
N ALA A 312 -13.20 2.39 26.36
CA ALA A 312 -12.36 3.05 25.37
C ALA A 312 -10.91 2.53 25.47
N GLY A 313 -10.36 2.08 24.35
CA GLY A 313 -9.04 1.46 24.27
C GLY A 313 -9.03 -0.08 24.35
N ASP A 314 -10.16 -0.71 24.71
CA ASP A 314 -10.28 -2.16 24.67
C ASP A 314 -10.24 -2.66 23.21
N TYR A 315 -9.60 -3.81 23.02
CA TYR A 315 -9.57 -4.56 21.77
C TYR A 315 -9.67 -6.05 22.09
N ALA A 316 -10.15 -6.83 21.13
CA ALA A 316 -10.29 -8.26 21.31
C ALA A 316 -10.21 -9.00 19.98
N CYS A 317 -9.90 -10.29 20.06
CA CYS A 317 -10.29 -11.20 19.00
C CYS A 317 -11.81 -11.34 19.01
N GLY A 318 -12.41 -10.92 17.92
CA GLY A 318 -13.81 -11.17 17.66
C GLY A 318 -14.07 -12.62 17.26
N PRO A 319 -15.35 -12.97 17.08
CA PRO A 319 -15.76 -14.30 16.67
C PRO A 319 -15.16 -14.66 15.30
N LEU A 320 -15.07 -15.96 15.03
CA LEU A 320 -14.67 -16.43 13.71
C LEU A 320 -15.72 -15.99 12.68
N ASN A 321 -15.28 -15.51 11.51
CA ASN A 321 -16.19 -15.22 10.41
C ASN A 321 -16.68 -16.51 9.72
N GLU A 322 -17.55 -16.37 8.72
CA GLU A 322 -18.10 -17.50 7.95
C GLU A 322 -17.05 -18.38 7.26
N ARG A 323 -15.81 -17.86 7.11
CA ARG A 323 -14.67 -18.59 6.54
C ARG A 323 -13.78 -19.22 7.61
N ASN A 324 -14.22 -19.24 8.86
CA ASN A 324 -13.47 -19.74 10.01
C ASN A 324 -12.16 -18.97 10.26
N HIS A 325 -12.13 -17.68 9.93
CA HIS A 325 -10.99 -16.81 10.24
C HIS A 325 -11.30 -15.95 11.47
N GLY A 326 -10.28 -15.69 12.30
CA GLY A 326 -10.37 -14.72 13.39
C GLY A 326 -10.86 -13.35 12.92
N THR A 327 -11.38 -12.54 13.83
CA THR A 327 -11.69 -11.14 13.56
C THR A 327 -11.09 -10.26 14.65
N ILE A 328 -10.96 -8.97 14.36
CA ILE A 328 -10.51 -7.97 15.32
C ILE A 328 -11.66 -7.02 15.58
N VAL A 329 -11.99 -6.85 16.86
CA VAL A 329 -12.93 -5.82 17.31
C VAL A 329 -12.21 -4.80 18.17
N VAL A 330 -12.63 -3.54 18.08
CA VAL A 330 -12.18 -2.45 18.97
C VAL A 330 -13.37 -1.78 19.61
N CYS A 331 -13.15 -1.18 20.78
CA CYS A 331 -14.19 -0.44 21.45
C CYS A 331 -14.44 0.92 20.79
N GLN A 332 -15.65 1.12 20.29
CA GLN A 332 -16.15 2.40 19.80
C GLN A 332 -17.49 2.70 20.47
N ASP A 333 -17.62 3.88 21.06
CA ASP A 333 -18.85 4.33 21.74
C ASP A 333 -19.39 3.33 22.78
N GLY A 334 -18.46 2.70 23.51
CA GLY A 334 -18.77 1.73 24.56
C GLY A 334 -19.19 0.34 24.05
N LYS A 335 -19.06 0.06 22.75
CA LYS A 335 -19.34 -1.25 22.15
C LYS A 335 -18.22 -1.73 21.25
N PHE A 336 -17.99 -3.04 21.25
CA PHE A 336 -17.06 -3.65 20.30
C PHE A 336 -17.62 -3.57 18.88
N VAL A 337 -16.84 -3.02 17.97
CA VAL A 337 -17.12 -2.98 16.53
C VAL A 337 -16.03 -3.70 15.77
N LEU A 338 -16.45 -4.47 14.76
CA LEU A 338 -15.56 -5.18 13.85
C LEU A 338 -14.75 -4.19 13.02
N VAL A 339 -13.42 -4.29 13.10
CA VAL A 339 -12.49 -3.43 12.32
C VAL A 339 -11.67 -4.21 11.30
N GLY A 340 -11.58 -5.54 11.44
CA GLY A 340 -10.84 -6.35 10.49
C GLY A 340 -11.11 -7.84 10.62
N GLY A 341 -10.85 -8.58 9.55
CA GLY A 341 -10.77 -10.04 9.55
C GLY A 341 -9.31 -10.50 9.53
N CYS A 342 -9.03 -11.65 10.13
CA CYS A 342 -7.76 -12.33 9.96
C CYS A 342 -7.74 -13.04 8.60
N ASP A 343 -6.59 -13.06 7.95
CA ASP A 343 -6.43 -13.73 6.66
C ASP A 343 -6.15 -15.26 6.83
N GLN A 344 -5.90 -15.74 8.07
CA GLN A 344 -5.55 -17.12 8.39
C GLN A 344 -6.14 -17.58 9.75
N GLY A 345 -6.91 -18.68 9.75
CA GLY A 345 -7.21 -19.54 10.91
C GLY A 345 -7.80 -18.87 12.16
N GLN A 346 -7.73 -19.59 13.29
CA GLN A 346 -7.98 -19.03 14.64
C GLN A 346 -6.78 -18.15 15.04
N GLY A 347 -6.65 -16.98 14.41
CA GLY A 347 -5.60 -16.02 14.72
C GLY A 347 -5.70 -15.54 16.16
N LYS A 348 -4.55 -15.29 16.80
CA LYS A 348 -4.50 -14.55 18.07
C LYS A 348 -4.53 -13.06 17.77
N CYS A 349 -4.96 -12.24 18.72
CA CYS A 349 -4.99 -10.80 18.55
C CYS A 349 -3.97 -10.15 19.46
N GLN A 350 -3.09 -9.35 18.89
CA GLN A 350 -2.03 -8.66 19.61
C GLN A 350 -2.00 -7.19 19.23
N LEU A 351 -1.70 -6.32 20.19
CA LEU A 351 -1.36 -4.93 19.89
C LEU A 351 0.05 -4.84 19.33
N ILE A 352 0.18 -4.23 18.16
CA ILE A 352 1.47 -3.80 17.60
C ILE A 352 1.38 -2.28 17.45
N GLY A 353 2.15 -1.53 18.24
CA GLY A 353 2.12 -0.07 18.20
C GLY A 353 0.76 0.56 18.53
N ALA A 354 0.05 0.02 19.53
CA ALA A 354 -1.29 0.43 19.97
C ALA A 354 -2.45 0.18 18.98
N MET A 355 -2.20 -0.51 17.87
CA MET A 355 -3.25 -1.02 16.99
C MET A 355 -3.36 -2.54 17.10
N PRO A 356 -4.58 -3.11 17.13
CA PRO A 356 -4.77 -4.55 17.22
C PRO A 356 -4.60 -5.22 15.86
N PHE A 357 -3.94 -6.38 15.86
CA PHE A 357 -3.66 -7.20 14.68
C PHE A 357 -3.95 -8.66 14.93
N CYS A 358 -4.24 -9.37 13.86
CA CYS A 358 -4.21 -10.83 13.82
C CYS A 358 -2.75 -11.29 13.71
N VAL A 359 -2.33 -12.16 14.61
CA VAL A 359 -1.01 -12.80 14.65
C VAL A 359 -1.12 -14.32 14.69
#